data_AF-A0A174RIU9-F1
#
_entry.id   AF-A0A174RIU9-F1
#
_cell.length_a   1.000
_cell.length_b   1.000
_cell.length_c   1.000
_cell.angle_alpha   90.00
_cell.angle_beta   90.00
_cell.angle_gamma   90.00
#
_symmetry.space_group_name_H-M   'P 1'
#
loop_
_entity.id
_entity.type
_entity.pdbx_description
1 polymer ?
#
loop_
_entity_poly.entity_id
_entity_poly.type
_entity_poly.pdbx_seq_one_letter_code
_entity_poly.pdbx_strand_id
1 'polypeptide(L)'
;MLYNDLDKIPLDIFIDVFTGDNSKLIIEGKHSNEELSEQAESLIIEYTEIIGGVSLLSEMSRKSSLINLHIKIEYMKVLEVMIANSDWDYAVKALSQLGFSYSSSEHDKIRKRISSILSMSQYMLERENAKEKPERASKMDKNYFARERVMVMSHFGMQIRKNEISAKEYAFMVKRMCEDMKSAR
;
A
#
# COMPACT_ATOMS: atom_id res chain seq x y z
N MET A 1 -4.05 26.31 25.45
CA MET A 1 -4.96 25.90 24.36
C MET A 1 -4.24 24.86 23.52
N LEU A 2 -4.88 23.72 23.31
CA LEU A 2 -4.38 22.62 22.48
C LEU A 2 -5.26 22.46 21.25
N TYR A 3 -4.68 21.94 20.17
CA TYR A 3 -5.47 21.31 19.12
C TYR A 3 -6.18 20.08 19.71
N ASN A 4 -7.50 20.06 19.63
CA ASN A 4 -8.34 19.00 20.19
C ASN A 4 -9.43 18.49 19.23
N ASP A 5 -9.34 18.90 17.96
CA ASP A 5 -10.32 18.63 16.92
C ASP A 5 -9.59 18.47 15.59
N LEU A 6 -9.85 17.35 14.88
CA LEU A 6 -9.26 17.09 13.58
C LEU A 6 -9.65 18.13 12.52
N ASP A 7 -10.81 18.79 12.66
CA ASP A 7 -11.24 19.88 11.75
C ASP A 7 -10.37 21.13 11.88
N LYS A 8 -9.68 21.30 13.01
CA LYS A 8 -8.93 22.53 13.34
C LYS A 8 -7.42 22.36 13.23
N ILE A 9 -6.92 21.13 13.40
CA ILE A 9 -5.49 20.85 13.31
C ILE A 9 -5.05 20.78 11.83
N PRO A 10 -4.08 21.59 11.41
CA PRO A 10 -3.48 21.46 10.09
C PRO A 10 -2.82 20.08 9.91
N LEU A 11 -2.88 19.53 8.70
CA LEU A 11 -2.33 18.21 8.40
C LEU A 11 -0.83 18.11 8.73
N ASP A 12 -0.04 19.16 8.52
CA ASP A 12 1.39 19.15 8.83
C ASP A 12 1.70 19.03 10.32
N ILE A 13 0.95 19.75 11.16
CA ILE A 13 1.00 19.64 12.63
C ILE A 13 0.56 18.24 13.06
N PHE A 14 -0.54 17.74 12.50
CA PHE A 14 -1.03 16.40 12.81
C PHE A 14 0.00 15.31 12.48
N ILE A 15 0.70 15.40 11.35
CA ILE A 15 1.76 14.44 10.99
C ILE A 15 2.90 14.45 12.02
N ASP A 16 3.30 15.63 12.51
CA ASP A 16 4.32 15.71 13.56
C ASP A 16 3.86 15.03 14.86
N VAL A 17 2.61 15.27 15.28
CA VAL A 17 1.99 14.62 16.45
C VAL A 17 1.89 13.10 16.25
N PHE A 18 1.38 12.65 15.10
CA PHE A 18 1.24 11.23 14.76
C PHE A 18 2.60 10.50 14.81
N THR A 19 3.68 11.20 14.46
CA THR A 19 5.03 10.65 14.48
C THR A 19 5.76 10.80 15.82
N GLY A 20 5.09 11.33 16.84
CA GLY A 20 5.52 11.33 18.25
C GLY A 20 5.94 12.69 18.81
N ASP A 21 5.80 13.79 18.08
CA ASP A 21 6.07 15.14 18.57
C ASP A 21 4.79 15.81 19.11
N ASN A 22 4.34 15.37 20.29
CA ASN A 22 3.11 15.87 20.91
C ASN A 22 3.21 17.36 21.30
N SER A 23 4.41 17.94 21.37
CA SER A 23 4.61 19.36 21.68
C SER A 23 3.94 20.28 20.64
N LYS A 24 3.74 19.78 19.42
CA LYS A 24 3.08 20.47 18.32
C LYS A 24 1.58 20.68 18.52
N LEU A 25 0.96 20.02 19.50
CA LEU A 25 -0.43 20.27 19.86
C LEU A 25 -0.65 21.63 20.54
N ILE A 26 0.39 22.24 21.10
CA ILE A 26 0.29 23.48 21.87
C ILE A 26 0.05 24.66 20.92
N ILE A 27 -1.12 25.28 21.03
CA ILE A 27 -1.43 26.57 20.41
C ILE A 27 -0.92 27.70 21.33
N GLU A 28 -1.28 27.65 22.61
CA GLU A 28 -0.90 28.64 23.63
C GLU A 28 -0.81 28.01 25.01
N GLY A 29 -0.04 28.61 25.93
CA GLY A 29 0.04 28.18 27.33
C GLY A 29 1.03 27.04 27.61
N LYS A 30 1.00 26.52 28.84
CA LYS A 30 1.82 25.38 29.30
C LYS A 30 0.92 24.21 29.62
N HIS A 31 1.28 23.04 29.11
CA HIS A 31 0.51 21.82 29.24
C HIS A 31 1.41 20.69 29.75
N SER A 32 0.84 19.72 30.48
CA SER A 32 1.60 18.57 30.97
C SER A 32 1.84 17.55 29.84
N ASN A 33 2.86 16.72 29.99
CA ASN A 33 3.10 15.64 29.01
C ASN A 33 1.95 14.64 28.96
N GLU A 34 1.25 14.42 30.07
CA GLU A 34 0.08 13.53 30.17
C GLU A 34 -1.07 14.08 29.32
N GLU A 35 -1.41 15.37 29.49
CA GLU A 35 -2.46 16.04 28.72
C GLU A 35 -2.17 16.03 27.21
N LEU A 36 -0.91 16.27 26.83
CA LEU A 36 -0.47 16.19 25.44
C LEU A 36 -0.57 14.78 24.87
N SER A 37 -0.27 13.75 25.68
CA SER A 37 -0.35 12.35 25.26
C SER A 37 -1.78 11.90 25.06
N GLU A 38 -2.68 12.21 26.01
CA GLU A 38 -4.10 11.89 25.92
C GLU A 38 -4.74 12.57 24.70
N GLN A 39 -4.42 13.84 24.49
CA GLN A 39 -4.96 14.59 23.36
C GLN A 39 -4.43 14.08 22.01
N ALA A 40 -3.14 13.73 21.94
CA ALA A 40 -2.56 13.12 20.75
C ALA A 40 -3.23 11.77 20.43
N GLU A 41 -3.37 10.90 21.43
CA GLU A 41 -3.99 9.59 21.28
C GLU A 41 -5.45 9.72 20.80
N SER A 42 -6.22 10.64 21.38
CA SER A 42 -7.60 10.92 20.95
C SER A 42 -7.68 11.32 19.47
N LEU A 43 -6.83 12.23 19.00
CA LEU A 43 -6.81 12.68 17.60
C LEU A 43 -6.36 11.56 16.65
N ILE A 44 -5.37 10.77 17.06
CA ILE A 44 -4.86 9.65 16.26
C ILE A 44 -5.93 8.56 16.12
N ILE A 45 -6.67 8.26 17.20
CA ILE A 45 -7.79 7.32 17.17
C ILE A 45 -8.87 7.82 16.21
N GLU A 46 -9.33 9.07 16.35
CA GLU A 46 -10.35 9.66 15.47
C GLU A 46 -9.91 9.59 13.99
N TYR A 47 -8.66 9.95 13.68
CA TYR A 47 -8.13 9.89 12.32
C TYR A 47 -8.14 8.46 11.78
N THR A 48 -7.70 7.52 12.61
CA THR A 48 -7.62 6.10 12.27
C THR A 48 -9.01 5.50 12.03
N GLU A 49 -10.01 5.92 12.81
CA GLU A 49 -11.42 5.54 12.62
C GLU A 49 -11.98 6.06 11.30
N ILE A 50 -11.68 7.31 10.92
CA ILE A 50 -12.11 7.87 9.63
C ILE A 50 -11.56 7.06 8.46
N ILE A 51 -10.25 6.77 8.45
CA ILE A 51 -9.61 5.99 7.38
C ILE A 51 -9.96 4.49 7.45
N GLY A 52 -10.57 4.03 8.55
CA GLY A 52 -11.01 2.65 8.74
C GLY A 52 -9.93 1.66 9.19
N GLY A 53 -8.87 2.12 9.87
CA GLY A 53 -7.78 1.27 10.39
C GLY A 53 -6.84 0.70 9.32
N VAL A 54 -6.95 1.19 8.10
CA VAL A 54 -6.24 0.66 6.93
C VAL A 54 -5.07 1.58 6.60
N SER A 55 -3.84 1.09 6.75
CA SER A 55 -2.68 1.76 6.15
C SER A 55 -2.81 1.65 4.61
N LEU A 56 -3.08 2.77 3.94
CA LEU A 56 -3.25 2.84 2.48
C LEU A 56 -2.11 2.15 1.74
N LEU A 57 -0.86 2.40 2.14
CA LEU A 57 0.30 1.77 1.50
C LEU A 57 0.31 0.27 1.70
N SER A 58 -0.14 -0.26 2.85
CA SER A 58 -0.18 -1.71 3.04
C SER A 58 -1.23 -2.36 2.16
N GLU A 59 -2.41 -1.76 2.00
CA GLU A 59 -3.44 -2.27 1.09
C GLU A 59 -3.06 -2.12 -0.38
N MET A 60 -2.49 -0.97 -0.77
CA MET A 60 -2.05 -0.77 -2.14
C MET A 60 -0.90 -1.70 -2.51
N SER A 61 0.07 -1.87 -1.61
CA SER A 61 1.17 -2.82 -1.77
C SER A 61 0.64 -4.25 -1.84
N ARG A 62 -0.30 -4.63 -0.96
CA ARG A 62 -0.97 -5.94 -0.99
C ARG A 62 -1.71 -6.16 -2.32
N LYS A 63 -2.55 -5.22 -2.75
CA LYS A 63 -3.26 -5.29 -4.03
C LYS A 63 -2.31 -5.37 -5.22
N SER A 64 -1.27 -4.53 -5.27
CA SER A 64 -0.25 -4.55 -6.31
C SER A 64 0.48 -5.90 -6.37
N SER A 65 0.82 -6.46 -5.20
CA SER A 65 1.40 -7.80 -5.09
C SER A 65 0.46 -8.89 -5.63
N LEU A 66 -0.82 -8.85 -5.27
CA LEU A 66 -1.83 -9.80 -5.77
C LEU A 66 -1.98 -9.71 -7.30
N ILE A 67 -2.06 -8.51 -7.87
CA ILE A 67 -2.12 -8.30 -9.33
C ILE A 67 -0.87 -8.89 -10.00
N ASN A 68 0.31 -8.61 -9.45
CA ASN A 68 1.56 -9.15 -9.99
C ASN A 68 1.62 -10.69 -9.92
N LEU A 69 1.10 -11.30 -8.85
CA LEU A 69 1.00 -12.75 -8.72
C LEU A 69 0.04 -13.34 -9.76
N HIS A 70 -1.13 -12.73 -9.96
CA HIS A 70 -2.07 -13.15 -11.01
C HIS A 70 -1.46 -13.06 -12.40
N ILE A 71 -0.80 -11.94 -12.73
CA ILE A 71 -0.10 -11.78 -14.02
C ILE A 71 0.95 -12.88 -14.21
N LYS A 72 1.77 -13.15 -13.19
CA LYS A 72 2.80 -14.22 -13.27
C LYS A 72 2.18 -15.60 -13.48
N ILE A 73 1.09 -15.93 -12.77
CA ILE A 73 0.40 -17.21 -12.91
C ILE A 73 -0.14 -17.39 -14.32
N GLU A 74 -0.89 -16.41 -14.83
CA GLU A 74 -1.46 -16.49 -16.18
C GLU A 74 -0.36 -16.50 -17.26
N TYR A 75 0.70 -15.72 -17.06
CA TYR A 75 1.86 -15.74 -17.95
C TYR A 75 2.53 -17.12 -17.99
N MET A 76 2.73 -17.78 -16.83
CA MET A 76 3.27 -19.15 -16.80
C MET A 76 2.34 -20.18 -17.44
N LYS A 77 1.02 -20.07 -17.27
CA LYS A 77 0.05 -20.95 -17.95
C LYS A 77 0.12 -20.82 -19.47
N VAL A 78 0.26 -19.59 -19.99
CA VAL A 78 0.52 -19.37 -21.42
C VAL A 78 1.78 -20.11 -21.86
N LEU A 79 2.85 -20.06 -21.07
CA LEU A 79 4.08 -20.80 -21.39
C LEU A 79 3.89 -22.31 -21.37
N GLU A 80 3.10 -22.86 -20.45
CA GLU A 80 2.75 -24.29 -20.45
C GLU A 80 2.04 -24.71 -21.74
N VAL A 81 1.13 -23.88 -22.25
CA VAL A 81 0.45 -24.11 -23.54
C VAL A 81 1.45 -24.05 -24.70
N MET A 82 2.36 -23.07 -24.70
CA MET A 82 3.35 -22.92 -25.78
C MET A 82 4.30 -24.12 -25.85
N ILE A 83 4.84 -24.56 -24.71
CA ILE A 83 5.72 -25.74 -24.69
C ILE A 83 4.98 -27.04 -25.02
N ALA A 84 3.68 -27.14 -24.70
CA ALA A 84 2.85 -28.27 -25.10
C ALA A 84 2.67 -28.34 -26.63
N ASN A 85 2.63 -27.17 -27.28
CA ASN A 85 2.62 -27.03 -28.74
C ASN A 85 4.02 -27.05 -29.38
N SER A 86 5.07 -27.38 -28.61
CA SER A 86 6.48 -27.37 -29.05
C SER A 86 7.02 -26.01 -29.50
N ASP A 87 6.39 -24.90 -29.08
CA ASP A 87 6.90 -23.55 -29.32
C ASP A 87 7.90 -23.15 -28.21
N TRP A 88 9.08 -23.74 -28.29
CA TRP A 88 10.16 -23.55 -27.31
C TRP A 88 10.84 -22.18 -27.45
N ASP A 89 10.92 -21.66 -28.67
CA ASP A 89 11.53 -20.35 -28.95
C ASP A 89 10.71 -19.22 -28.31
N TYR A 90 9.37 -19.30 -28.37
CA TYR A 90 8.51 -18.36 -27.65
C TYR A 90 8.75 -18.46 -26.14
N ALA A 91 8.82 -19.67 -25.58
CA ALA A 91 9.01 -19.86 -24.15
C ALA A 91 10.37 -19.30 -23.66
N VAL A 92 11.44 -19.49 -24.42
CA VAL A 92 12.76 -18.92 -24.11
C VAL A 92 12.73 -17.39 -24.17
N LYS A 93 12.13 -16.81 -25.22
CA LYS A 93 11.99 -15.35 -25.36
C LYS A 93 11.17 -14.75 -24.23
N ALA A 94 10.10 -15.43 -23.82
CA ALA A 94 9.25 -14.99 -22.74
C ALA A 94 9.92 -15.07 -21.36
N LEU A 95 10.73 -16.11 -21.12
CA LEU A 95 11.51 -16.28 -19.90
C LEU A 95 12.68 -15.29 -19.81
N SER A 96 13.28 -14.90 -20.95
CA SER A 96 14.36 -13.92 -20.97
C SER A 96 13.89 -12.52 -20.61
N GLN A 97 12.64 -12.16 -20.93
CA GLN A 97 12.00 -10.93 -20.44
C GLN A 97 11.86 -10.89 -18.91
N LEU A 98 11.85 -12.06 -18.27
CA LEU A 98 11.85 -12.18 -16.80
C LEU A 98 13.26 -12.35 -16.22
N GLY A 99 14.32 -12.23 -17.04
CA GLY A 99 15.72 -12.34 -16.63
C GLY A 99 16.27 -13.77 -16.60
N PHE A 100 15.56 -14.76 -17.16
CA PHE A 100 16.05 -16.13 -17.24
C PHE A 100 16.53 -16.48 -18.65
N SER A 101 17.80 -16.84 -18.80
CA SER A 101 18.39 -17.23 -20.07
C SER A 101 18.47 -18.75 -20.19
N TYR A 102 17.94 -19.30 -21.29
CA TYR A 102 17.97 -20.70 -21.65
C TYR A 102 18.20 -20.84 -23.15
N SER A 103 18.75 -21.97 -23.59
CA SER A 103 18.67 -22.41 -24.98
C SER A 103 17.33 -23.12 -25.23
N SER A 104 16.76 -22.95 -26.44
CA SER A 104 15.52 -23.62 -26.83
C SER A 104 15.62 -25.14 -26.80
N SER A 105 16.82 -25.72 -26.81
CA SER A 105 17.04 -27.16 -26.65
C SER A 105 16.97 -27.65 -25.19
N GLU A 106 16.95 -26.76 -24.20
CA GLU A 106 16.97 -27.10 -22.77
C GLU A 106 15.56 -27.37 -22.20
N HIS A 107 14.76 -28.17 -22.91
CA HIS A 107 13.33 -28.39 -22.64
C HIS A 107 13.02 -28.70 -21.17
N ASP A 108 13.82 -29.57 -20.53
CA ASP A 108 13.58 -29.96 -19.14
C ASP A 108 13.89 -28.85 -18.15
N LYS A 109 14.88 -27.99 -18.44
CA LYS A 109 15.18 -26.82 -17.60
C LYS A 109 14.08 -25.77 -17.73
N ILE A 110 13.59 -25.55 -18.95
CA ILE A 110 12.48 -24.65 -19.25
C ILE A 110 11.21 -25.12 -18.51
N ARG A 111 10.82 -26.39 -18.65
CA ARG A 111 9.68 -27.00 -17.94
C ARG A 111 9.78 -26.83 -16.42
N LYS A 112 10.92 -27.22 -15.84
CA LYS A 112 11.14 -27.11 -14.40
C LYS A 112 11.06 -25.66 -13.93
N ARG A 113 11.57 -24.70 -14.71
CA ARG A 113 11.49 -23.28 -14.35
C ARG A 113 10.06 -22.77 -14.37
N ILE A 114 9.30 -23.05 -15.44
CA ILE A 114 7.89 -22.64 -15.56
C ILE A 114 7.08 -23.20 -14.38
N SER A 115 7.17 -24.52 -14.14
CA SER A 115 6.47 -25.19 -13.03
C SER A 115 6.88 -24.61 -11.68
N SER A 116 8.17 -24.36 -11.45
CA SER A 116 8.66 -23.76 -10.21
C SER A 116 8.11 -22.36 -9.97
N ILE A 117 8.09 -21.49 -10.99
CA ILE A 117 7.53 -20.13 -10.88
C ILE A 117 6.02 -20.21 -10.64
N LEU A 118 5.32 -21.09 -11.34
CA LEU A 118 3.88 -21.28 -11.21
C LEU A 118 3.51 -21.73 -9.80
N SER A 119 4.11 -22.81 -9.29
CA SER A 119 3.85 -23.34 -7.95
C SER A 119 4.20 -22.33 -6.86
N MET A 120 5.33 -21.63 -6.98
CA MET A 120 5.71 -20.61 -6.01
C MET A 120 4.72 -19.43 -6.01
N SER A 121 4.29 -18.98 -7.20
CA SER A 121 3.33 -17.87 -7.32
C SER A 121 1.95 -18.25 -6.78
N GLN A 122 1.48 -19.47 -7.03
CA GLN A 122 0.22 -20.01 -6.47
C GLN A 122 0.28 -20.11 -4.95
N TYR A 123 1.36 -20.66 -4.39
CA TYR A 123 1.56 -20.71 -2.94
C TYR A 123 1.56 -19.32 -2.30
N MET A 124 2.26 -18.35 -2.91
CA MET A 124 2.27 -16.98 -2.41
C MET A 124 0.88 -16.31 -2.49
N LEU A 125 0.12 -16.58 -3.55
CA LEU A 125 -1.24 -16.08 -3.73
C LEU A 125 -2.19 -16.65 -2.66
N GLU A 126 -2.14 -17.95 -2.42
CA GLU A 126 -2.91 -18.61 -1.35
C GLU A 126 -2.55 -18.05 0.02
N ARG A 127 -1.25 -17.87 0.29
CA ARG A 127 -0.77 -17.29 1.55
C ARG A 127 -1.27 -15.86 1.76
N GLU A 128 -1.24 -15.01 0.72
CA GLU A 128 -1.75 -13.63 0.83
C GLU A 128 -3.28 -13.57 0.94
N ASN A 129 -4.01 -14.49 0.30
CA ASN A 129 -5.46 -14.59 0.46
C ASN A 129 -5.85 -15.12 1.86
N ALA A 130 -5.05 -16.01 2.45
CA ALA A 130 -5.27 -16.54 3.80
C ALA A 130 -4.94 -15.55 4.92
N LYS A 131 -4.24 -14.44 4.63
CA LYS A 131 -4.07 -13.33 5.59
C LYS A 131 -5.39 -12.55 5.72
N GLU A 132 -6.28 -13.06 6.57
CA GLU A 132 -7.55 -12.41 6.95
C GLU A 132 -7.37 -11.16 7.84
N LYS A 133 -6.15 -10.88 8.33
CA LYS A 133 -5.86 -9.65 9.07
C LYS A 133 -4.68 -8.91 8.44
N PRO A 134 -4.76 -7.59 8.27
CA PRO A 134 -3.64 -6.81 7.77
C PRO A 134 -2.45 -7.02 8.70
N GLU A 135 -1.35 -7.53 8.13
CA GLU A 135 -0.04 -7.54 8.80
C GLU A 135 0.23 -6.13 9.35
N ARG A 136 0.66 -6.08 10.62
CA ARG A 136 0.97 -4.87 11.41
C ARG A 136 1.29 -3.69 10.50
N ALA A 137 0.41 -2.69 10.52
CA ALA A 137 0.56 -1.44 9.81
C ALA A 137 2.04 -1.02 9.81
N SER A 138 2.63 -0.98 8.62
CA SER A 138 3.98 -0.43 8.44
C SER A 138 4.01 0.92 9.15
N LYS A 139 5.02 1.16 10.00
CA LYS A 139 5.11 2.36 10.84
C LYS A 139 4.85 3.61 9.98
N MET A 140 3.74 4.29 10.22
CA MET A 140 3.31 5.47 9.45
C MET A 140 4.19 6.67 9.82
N ASP A 141 5.39 6.71 9.25
CA ASP A 141 6.36 7.78 9.42
C ASP A 141 6.07 8.99 8.52
N LYS A 142 6.86 10.06 8.60
CA LYS A 142 6.64 11.26 7.75
C LYS A 142 6.73 10.94 6.24
N ASN A 143 7.55 9.95 5.86
CA ASN A 143 7.68 9.52 4.46
C ASN A 143 6.44 8.76 3.98
N TYR A 144 5.82 7.97 4.86
CA TYR A 144 4.53 7.34 4.62
C TYR A 144 3.49 8.40 4.21
N PHE A 145 3.30 9.43 5.03
CA PHE A 145 2.34 10.51 4.75
C PHE A 145 2.68 11.30 3.49
N ALA A 146 3.96 11.48 3.17
CA ALA A 146 4.37 12.12 1.93
C ALA A 146 3.93 11.31 0.69
N ARG A 147 4.18 10.00 0.69
CA ARG A 147 3.74 9.11 -0.40
C ARG A 147 2.22 9.02 -0.49
N GLU A 148 1.55 8.86 0.65
CA GLU A 148 0.09 8.85 0.76
C GLU A 148 -0.52 10.09 0.11
N ARG A 149 -0.02 11.28 0.49
CA ARG A 149 -0.49 12.55 -0.06
C ARG A 149 -0.28 12.66 -1.57
N VAL A 150 0.85 12.21 -2.11
CA VAL A 150 1.09 12.19 -3.56
C VAL A 150 0.06 11.32 -4.29
N MET A 151 -0.30 10.16 -3.73
CA MET A 151 -1.33 9.31 -4.33
C MET A 151 -2.71 9.95 -4.28
N VAL A 152 -3.10 10.54 -3.14
CA VAL A 152 -4.37 11.27 -3.01
C VAL A 152 -4.43 12.43 -4.02
N MET A 153 -3.35 13.22 -4.13
CA MET A 153 -3.23 14.31 -5.11
C MET A 153 -3.38 13.80 -6.55
N SER A 154 -2.75 12.66 -6.88
CA SER A 154 -2.85 12.04 -8.20
C SER A 154 -4.23 11.48 -8.50
N HIS A 155 -4.92 10.90 -7.51
CA HIS A 155 -6.26 10.31 -7.68
C HIS A 155 -7.32 11.37 -7.96
N PHE A 156 -7.29 12.49 -7.22
CA PHE A 156 -8.27 13.56 -7.35
C PHE A 156 -7.83 14.69 -8.31
N GLY A 157 -6.61 14.63 -8.85
CA GLY A 157 -6.09 15.67 -9.75
C GLY A 157 -5.94 17.03 -9.09
N MET A 158 -5.68 17.09 -7.78
CA MET A 158 -5.63 18.32 -7.00
C MET A 158 -4.34 18.45 -6.20
N GLN A 159 -3.96 19.69 -5.88
CA GLN A 159 -2.80 19.98 -5.03
C GLN A 159 -3.21 20.04 -3.56
N ILE A 160 -2.53 19.27 -2.70
CA ILE A 160 -2.75 19.30 -1.25
C ILE A 160 -1.58 20.00 -0.58
N ARG A 161 -1.86 21.18 0.00
CA ARG A 161 -0.93 21.91 0.84
C ARG A 161 -1.19 21.56 2.30
N LYS A 162 -0.24 20.86 2.93
CA LYS A 162 -0.40 20.27 4.26
C LYS A 162 -0.65 21.29 5.40
N ASN A 163 -0.31 22.55 5.18
CA ASN A 163 -0.54 23.66 6.12
C ASN A 163 -1.89 24.37 5.90
N GLU A 164 -2.62 24.06 4.82
CA GLU A 164 -3.88 24.70 4.46
C GLU A 164 -5.08 23.75 4.57
N ILE A 165 -4.86 22.44 4.61
CA ILE A 165 -5.89 21.42 4.80
C ILE A 165 -5.91 20.92 6.24
N SER A 166 -7.10 20.66 6.78
CA SER A 166 -7.25 20.01 8.08
C SER A 166 -6.89 18.52 8.00
N ALA A 167 -6.51 17.93 9.13
CA ALA A 167 -6.29 16.49 9.21
C ALA A 167 -7.57 15.70 8.90
N LYS A 168 -8.75 16.22 9.25
CA LYS A 168 -10.04 15.57 9.00
C LYS A 168 -10.38 15.50 7.51
N GLU A 169 -10.27 16.63 6.80
CA GLU A 169 -10.51 16.67 5.35
C GLU A 169 -9.58 15.68 4.65
N TYR A 170 -8.29 15.69 5.00
CA TYR A 170 -7.33 14.75 4.45
C TYR A 170 -7.71 13.28 4.74
N ALA A 171 -8.13 12.96 5.97
CA ALA A 171 -8.59 11.62 6.34
C ALA A 171 -9.77 11.15 5.47
N PHE A 172 -10.76 12.03 5.23
CA PHE A 172 -11.90 11.72 4.35
C PHE A 172 -11.50 11.58 2.88
N MET A 173 -10.53 12.36 2.40
CA MET A 173 -9.99 12.17 1.04
C MET A 173 -9.34 10.80 0.89
N VAL A 174 -8.53 10.39 1.88
CA VAL A 174 -7.93 9.04 1.92
C VAL A 174 -9.01 7.97 1.93
N LYS A 175 -10.02 8.10 2.80
CA LYS A 175 -11.17 7.17 2.87
C LYS A 175 -11.89 7.06 1.53
N ARG A 176 -12.19 8.19 0.90
CA ARG A 176 -12.92 8.22 -0.37
C ARG A 176 -12.14 7.54 -1.49
N MET A 177 -10.85 7.83 -1.61
CA MET A 177 -9.98 7.16 -2.57
C MET A 177 -9.96 5.64 -2.34
N CYS A 178 -9.92 5.20 -1.08
CA CYS A 178 -10.01 3.77 -0.73
C CYS A 178 -11.32 3.13 -1.19
N GLU A 179 -12.45 3.83 -1.02
CA GLU A 179 -13.77 3.37 -1.46
C GLU A 179 -13.84 3.26 -2.99
N ASP A 180 -13.36 4.28 -3.73
CA ASP A 180 -13.32 4.29 -5.19
C ASP A 180 -12.48 3.13 -5.75
N MET A 181 -11.33 2.84 -5.14
CA MET A 181 -10.48 1.70 -5.51
C MET A 181 -11.07 0.33 -5.15
N LYS A 182 -12.07 0.26 -4.26
CA LYS A 182 -12.79 -0.97 -3.96
C LYS A 182 -13.96 -1.19 -4.93
N SER A 183 -14.57 -0.13 -5.41
CA SER A 183 -15.74 -0.16 -6.30
C SER A 183 -15.39 -0.24 -7.79
N ALA A 184 -14.15 0.03 -8.21
CA ALA A 184 -13.67 -0.12 -9.59
C ALA A 184 -13.55 -1.58 -10.09
N ARG A 185 -14.42 -2.48 -9.63
CA ARG A 185 -14.59 -3.84 -10.14
C ARG A 185 -15.58 -3.87 -11.30
#